data_AF-A0A834W909-F1
#
_entry.id   AF-A0A834W909-F1
#
_cell.length_a   1.000
_cell.length_b   1.000
_cell.length_c   1.000
_cell.angle_alpha   90.00
_cell.angle_beta   90.00
_cell.angle_gamma   90.00
#
_symmetry.space_group_name_H-M   'P 1'
#
loop_
_entity.id
_entity.type
_entity.pdbx_description
1 polymer ?
#
loop_
_entity_poly.entity_id
_entity_poly.type
_entity_poly.pdbx_seq_one_letter_code
_entity_poly.pdbx_strand_id
1 'polypeptide(L)' 'MEVSQHSKYFCEFCGKYAVKRKAVGIWGCKDCGKVKAGGAYTLK' A
#
# COMPACT_ATOMS: atom_id res chain seq x y z
N MET A 1 -1.99 4.96 15.75
CA MET A 1 -1.62 3.80 14.90
C MET A 1 -2.77 3.32 14.00
N GLU A 2 -3.77 4.18 13.76
CA GLU A 2 -4.97 3.89 12.95
C GLU A 2 -4.94 4.65 11.59
N VAL A 3 -4.24 5.80 11.56
CA VAL A 3 -4.12 6.66 10.38
C VAL A 3 -3.30 6.01 9.26
N SER A 4 -2.23 5.27 9.59
CA SER A 4 -1.32 4.70 8.59
C SER A 4 -1.95 3.57 7.76
N GLN A 5 -2.99 2.89 8.26
CA GLN A 5 -3.71 1.89 7.47
C GLN A 5 -4.57 2.51 6.37
N HIS A 6 -5.12 3.71 6.60
CA HIS A 6 -6.06 4.37 5.68
C HIS A 6 -5.39 5.36 4.72
N SER A 7 -4.12 5.69 4.93
CA SER A 7 -3.35 6.53 4.00
C SER A 7 -3.10 5.79 2.67
N LYS A 8 -3.26 6.52 1.55
CA LYS A 8 -2.84 6.03 0.23
C LYS A 8 -1.32 6.19 0.11
N TYR A 9 -0.61 5.11 -0.21
CA TYR A 9 0.84 5.13 -0.37
C TYR A 9 1.23 5.30 -1.84
N PHE A 10 2.43 5.87 -2.03
CA PHE A 10 3.06 5.98 -3.35
C PHE A 10 3.36 4.59 -3.90
N CYS A 11 2.97 4.37 -5.16
CA CYS A 11 3.32 3.17 -5.89
C CYS A 11 4.60 3.43 -6.70
N GLU A 12 5.68 2.73 -6.38
CA GLU A 12 6.94 2.80 -7.15
C GLU A 12 6.79 2.26 -8.57
N PHE A 13 5.77 1.44 -8.84
CA PHE A 13 5.54 0.86 -10.17
C PHE A 13 4.81 1.80 -11.13
N CYS A 14 3.80 2.53 -10.65
CA CYS A 14 2.96 3.39 -11.51
C CYS A 14 3.07 4.88 -11.19
N GLY A 15 3.87 5.26 -10.18
CA GLY A 15 4.08 6.65 -9.79
C GLY A 15 2.87 7.33 -9.14
N LYS A 16 1.81 6.57 -8.80
CA LYS A 16 0.56 7.11 -8.25
C LYS A 16 0.36 6.75 -6.79
N TYR A 17 -0.27 7.65 -6.04
CA TYR A 17 -0.73 7.41 -4.68
C TYR A 17 -2.02 6.59 -4.65
N ALA A 18 -1.90 5.30 -4.99
CA ALA A 18 -3.02 4.37 -5.10
C ALA A 18 -2.80 3.06 -4.35
N VAL A 19 -1.68 2.90 -3.64
CA VAL A 19 -1.40 1.71 -2.83
C VAL A 19 -2.23 1.78 -1.55
N LYS A 20 -2.99 0.71 -1.30
CA LYS A 20 -3.78 0.50 -0.10
C LYS A 20 -3.49 -0.85 0.50
N ARG A 21 -3.58 -0.96 1.81
CA ARG A 21 -3.45 -2.23 2.50
C ARG A 21 -4.66 -3.12 2.19
N LYS A 22 -4.40 -4.37 1.76
CA LYS A 22 -5.45 -5.41 1.61
C LYS A 22 -5.50 -6.32 2.83
N ALA A 23 -4.34 -6.70 3.37
CA ALA A 23 -4.23 -7.53 4.58
C ALA A 23 -3.00 -7.13 5.40
N VAL A 24 -2.79 -7.73 6.57
CA VAL A 24 -1.54 -7.55 7.35
C VAL A 24 -0.36 -7.91 6.45
N GLY A 25 0.53 -6.93 6.22
CA GLY A 25 1.71 -7.10 5.39
C GLY A 25 1.47 -7.24 3.89
N ILE A 26 0.23 -7.08 3.41
CA ILE A 26 -0.11 -7.13 1.98
C ILE A 26 -0.67 -5.78 1.51
N TRP A 27 0.01 -5.18 0.55
CA TRP A 27 -0.27 -3.85 0.01
C TRP A 27 -0.59 -3.94 -1.47
N GLY A 28 -1.77 -3.50 -1.89
CA GLY A 28 -2.21 -3.54 -3.28
C GLY A 28 -2.39 -2.14 -3.86
N CYS A 29 -1.78 -1.90 -5.01
CA CYS A 29 -2.02 -0.75 -5.86
C CYS A 29 -3.35 -0.90 -6.58
N LYS A 30 -4.29 0.05 -6.39
CA LYS A 30 -5.60 -0.02 -7.07
C LYS A 30 -5.50 0.28 -8.57
N ASP A 31 -4.57 1.14 -8.98
CA ASP A 31 -4.42 1.61 -10.36
C ASP A 31 -3.69 0.59 -11.25
N CYS A 32 -2.61 0.02 -10.71
CA CYS A 32 -1.73 -0.89 -11.43
C CYS A 32 -1.95 -2.37 -11.09
N GLY A 33 -2.81 -2.68 -10.11
CA GLY A 33 -3.13 -4.04 -9.67
C GLY A 33 -1.97 -4.78 -8.97
N LYS A 34 -0.77 -4.20 -8.92
CA LYS A 34 0.40 -4.81 -8.30
C LYS A 34 0.23 -4.92 -6.80
N VAL A 35 0.58 -6.10 -6.28
CA VAL A 35 0.57 -6.42 -4.86
C VAL A 35 2.02 -6.53 -4.38
N LYS A 36 2.34 -5.80 -3.32
CA LYS A 36 3.64 -5.80 -2.64
C LYS A 36 3.44 -6.36 -1.23
N ALA A 37 4.32 -7.27 -0.84
CA ALA A 37 4.43 -7.66 0.57
C ALA A 37 5.28 -6.61 1.29
N GLY A 38 4.85 -6.14 2.46
CA GLY A 38 5.51 -5.08 3.21
C GLY A 38 5.23 -5.19 4.71
N GLY A 39 5.63 -4.18 5.48
CA GLY A 39 5.39 -4.16 6.92
C GLY A 39 3.89 -4.22 7.25
N ALA A 40 3.58 -4.78 8.43
CA ALA A 40 2.21 -5.01 8.88
C ALA A 40 1.36 -3.73 8.94
N TYR A 41 1.99 -2.58 9.19
CA TYR A 41 1.33 -1.29 9.39
C TYR A 41 2.02 -0.11 8.69
N THR A 42 3.19 -0.34 8.09
CA THR A 42 3.98 0.65 7.35
C THR A 42 4.64 -0.02 6.15
N LEU A 43 4.52 0.58 4.97
CA LEU A 43 5.44 0.33 3.85
C LEU A 43 6.76 1.02 4.23
N LYS A 44 7.75 0.24 4.65
CA LYS A 44 9.13 0.71 4.85
C LYS A 44 9.97 0.28 3.67
#